data_AF-A0A7V3GU24-F1
#
_entry.id   AF-A0A7V3GU24-F1
#
_cell.length_a   1.000
_cell.length_b   1.000
_cell.length_c   1.000
_cell.angle_alpha   90.00
_cell.angle_beta   90.00
_cell.angle_gamma   90.00
#
_symmetry.space_group_name_H-M   'P 1'
#
loop_
_entity.id
_entity.type
_entity.pdbx_description
1 polymer ?
#
loop_
_entity_poly.entity_id
_entity_poly.type
_entity_poly.pdbx_seq_one_letter_code
_entity_poly.pdbx_strand_id
1 'polypeptide(L)'
;VPLPVYPSIGEALARAQPFDLIILAVKAYHTDAAAREMREAGGDGVSVLSMQNGVGNEETLAGILTASPILAGAITTPVESPGPAWVKVARPSYHVGLAPGPRAEEAAHALSLFARAGFKVTGYHDYRALKWSKLLMNILANAQSAILGYTPAQIFADPRLGNLELWAWREALVVMRALGVRPAPVGGYPLPLAGKAVQALPLGLMRPIFARFIVGGRGEKMPSLYYDLHPQPRAPSEIDWLNGAVAREGARLGVPTPVNAAFTRIMRALLRGEEAVADWQDRPEKLLAAVNETRFEEERP
;
A
#
# COMPACT_ATOMS: atom_id res chain seq x y z
N VAL A 1 29.74 9.31 -9.74
CA VAL A 1 29.30 10.68 -10.11
C VAL A 1 28.20 11.07 -9.13
N PRO A 2 28.29 12.21 -8.42
CA PRO A 2 27.19 12.68 -7.57
C PRO A 2 25.95 12.92 -8.45
N LEU A 3 24.80 12.41 -8.03
CA LEU A 3 23.53 12.66 -8.73
C LEU A 3 23.08 14.10 -8.43
N PRO A 4 22.68 14.89 -9.44
CA PRO A 4 22.15 16.21 -9.20
C PRO A 4 20.84 16.13 -8.41
N VAL A 5 20.63 17.07 -7.50
CA VAL A 5 19.41 17.20 -6.70
C VAL A 5 18.77 18.54 -7.02
N TYR A 6 17.48 18.51 -7.34
CA TYR A 6 16.69 19.69 -7.65
C TYR A 6 15.57 19.87 -6.62
N PRO A 7 15.16 21.10 -6.29
CA PRO A 7 14.11 21.38 -5.32
C PRO A 7 12.70 21.11 -5.86
N SER A 8 12.55 20.95 -7.18
CA SER A 8 11.26 20.69 -7.84
C SER A 8 11.41 19.80 -9.08
N ILE A 9 10.31 19.18 -9.50
CA ILE A 9 10.25 18.39 -10.74
C ILE A 9 10.43 19.31 -11.95
N GLY A 10 9.83 20.51 -11.91
CA GLY A 10 9.97 21.49 -12.99
C GLY A 10 11.41 21.93 -13.23
N GLU A 11 12.18 22.18 -12.17
CA GLU A 11 13.60 22.54 -12.31
C GLU A 11 14.43 21.37 -12.84
N ALA A 12 14.13 20.14 -12.41
CA ALA A 12 14.80 18.95 -12.92
C ALA A 12 14.55 18.77 -14.43
N LEU A 13 13.30 18.88 -14.89
CA LEU A 13 12.93 18.73 -16.30
C LEU A 13 13.48 19.85 -17.18
N ALA A 14 13.60 21.08 -16.66
CA ALA A 14 14.12 22.22 -17.42
C ALA A 14 15.66 22.19 -17.59
N ARG A 15 16.40 21.56 -16.67
CA ARG A 15 17.87 21.63 -16.62
C ARG A 15 18.58 20.33 -16.99
N ALA A 16 17.87 19.22 -17.00
CA ALA A 16 18.43 17.93 -17.38
C ALA A 16 18.29 17.66 -18.88
N GLN A 17 19.13 16.76 -19.39
CA GLN A 17 18.87 16.11 -20.67
C GLN A 17 17.54 15.35 -20.62
N PRO A 18 16.89 15.05 -21.77
CA PRO A 18 15.63 14.32 -21.78
C PRO A 18 15.74 13.02 -20.98
N PHE A 19 14.80 12.82 -20.05
CA PHE A 19 14.73 11.59 -19.25
C PHE A 19 13.98 10.51 -20.02
N ASP A 20 14.48 9.28 -19.98
CA ASP A 20 13.79 8.11 -20.55
C ASP A 20 12.73 7.53 -19.60
N LEU A 21 12.91 7.76 -18.29
CA LEU A 21 12.08 7.19 -17.23
C LEU A 21 12.06 8.09 -16.00
N ILE A 22 10.87 8.40 -15.50
CA ILE A 22 10.67 9.06 -14.19
C ILE A 22 10.22 7.99 -13.19
N ILE A 23 10.94 7.86 -12.07
CA ILE A 23 10.57 6.96 -10.97
C ILE A 23 9.87 7.77 -9.88
N LEU A 24 8.56 7.57 -9.72
CA LEU A 24 7.80 8.27 -8.71
C LEU A 24 7.85 7.52 -7.36
N ALA A 25 8.52 8.14 -6.39
CA ALA A 25 8.73 7.61 -5.04
C ALA A 25 8.21 8.52 -3.92
N VAL A 26 7.35 9.50 -4.26
CA VAL A 26 6.62 10.30 -3.27
C VAL A 26 5.53 9.45 -2.59
N LYS A 27 5.01 9.92 -1.46
CA LYS A 27 3.84 9.31 -0.83
C LYS A 27 2.60 9.44 -1.71
N ALA A 28 1.68 8.47 -1.61
CA ALA A 28 0.52 8.36 -2.51
C ALA A 28 -0.37 9.62 -2.54
N TYR A 29 -0.46 10.35 -1.43
CA TYR A 29 -1.19 11.62 -1.34
C TYR A 29 -0.55 12.79 -2.12
N HIS A 30 0.69 12.65 -2.59
CA HIS A 30 1.36 13.64 -3.45
C HIS A 30 1.34 13.24 -4.94
N THR A 31 0.72 12.11 -5.31
CA THR A 31 0.69 11.62 -6.70
C THR A 31 0.04 12.61 -7.65
N ASP A 32 -1.12 13.18 -7.29
CA ASP A 32 -1.83 14.17 -8.13
C ASP A 32 -0.98 15.44 -8.35
N ALA A 33 -0.46 16.02 -7.27
CA ALA A 33 0.36 17.22 -7.35
C ALA A 33 1.64 17.00 -8.19
N ALA A 34 2.34 15.88 -7.96
CA ALA A 34 3.52 15.53 -8.74
C ALA A 34 3.20 15.32 -10.22
N ALA A 35 2.06 14.71 -10.55
CA ALA A 35 1.62 14.52 -11.93
C ALA A 35 1.29 15.84 -12.64
N ARG A 36 0.65 16.78 -11.94
CA ARG A 36 0.36 18.12 -12.50
C ARG A 36 1.65 18.89 -12.77
N GLU A 37 2.57 18.89 -11.81
CA GLU A 37 3.86 19.54 -11.96
C GLU A 37 4.67 18.94 -13.12
N MET A 38 4.72 17.59 -13.22
CA MET A 38 5.33 16.89 -14.35
C MET A 38 4.75 17.36 -15.69
N ARG A 39 3.42 17.43 -15.80
CA ARG A 39 2.74 17.86 -17.03
C ARG A 39 3.04 19.30 -17.39
N GLU A 40 2.93 20.21 -16.42
CA GLU A 40 3.18 21.65 -16.60
C GLU A 40 4.62 21.94 -17.02
N ALA A 41 5.57 21.13 -16.55
CA ALA A 41 6.97 21.20 -16.92
C ALA A 41 7.32 20.49 -18.24
N GLY A 42 6.33 19.99 -18.99
CA GLY A 42 6.55 19.33 -20.28
C GLY A 42 7.03 17.88 -20.19
N GLY A 43 6.82 17.21 -19.05
CA GLY A 43 7.16 15.80 -18.84
C GLY A 43 6.10 14.80 -19.32
N ASP A 44 4.93 15.25 -19.80
CA ASP A 44 3.91 14.35 -20.36
C ASP A 44 4.44 13.72 -21.67
N GLY A 45 4.42 12.39 -21.73
CA GLY A 45 5.08 11.59 -22.78
C GLY A 45 6.32 10.84 -22.29
N VAL A 46 6.94 11.26 -21.18
CA VAL A 46 8.00 10.48 -20.54
C VAL A 46 7.38 9.30 -19.80
N SER A 47 7.98 8.11 -19.90
CA SER A 47 7.51 6.94 -19.15
C SER A 47 7.63 7.17 -17.65
N VAL A 48 6.60 6.81 -16.89
CA VAL A 48 6.57 7.00 -15.43
C VAL A 48 6.40 5.66 -14.71
N LEU A 49 7.31 5.33 -13.80
CA LEU A 49 7.23 4.16 -12.92
C LEU A 49 6.75 4.57 -11.53
N SER A 50 5.52 4.19 -11.16
CA SER A 50 5.01 4.37 -9.79
C SER A 50 5.52 3.26 -8.87
N MET A 51 6.41 3.60 -7.95
CA MET A 51 6.95 2.68 -6.93
C MET A 51 6.17 2.71 -5.61
N GLN A 52 5.06 3.46 -5.59
CA GLN A 52 4.35 3.87 -4.39
C GLN A 52 3.53 2.71 -3.81
N ASN A 53 3.33 2.70 -2.49
CA ASN A 53 2.44 1.72 -1.87
C ASN A 53 0.97 2.05 -2.18
N GLY A 54 0.12 1.03 -2.07
CA GLY A 54 -1.32 1.15 -2.22
C GLY A 54 -1.81 1.04 -3.67
N VAL A 55 -3.09 1.31 -3.86
CA VAL A 55 -3.84 1.15 -5.12
C VAL A 55 -4.49 2.48 -5.52
N GLY A 56 -4.47 2.81 -6.81
CA GLY A 56 -5.04 4.03 -7.38
C GLY A 56 -4.01 5.08 -7.84
N ASN A 57 -2.72 4.83 -7.62
CA ASN A 57 -1.66 5.77 -8.02
C ASN A 57 -1.49 5.77 -9.54
N GLU A 58 -1.44 4.59 -10.15
CA GLU A 58 -1.27 4.42 -11.59
C GLU A 58 -2.45 5.01 -12.38
N GLU A 59 -3.68 4.86 -11.88
CA GLU A 59 -4.88 5.47 -12.47
C GLU A 59 -4.87 6.99 -12.34
N THR A 60 -4.47 7.53 -11.18
CA THR A 60 -4.33 8.98 -10.98
C THR A 60 -3.29 9.57 -11.93
N LEU A 61 -2.13 8.92 -12.06
CA LEU A 61 -1.08 9.32 -12.99
C LEU A 61 -1.60 9.32 -14.42
N ALA A 62 -2.24 8.23 -14.84
CA ALA A 62 -2.79 8.11 -16.17
C ALA A 62 -3.87 9.16 -16.46
N GLY A 63 -4.69 9.53 -15.48
CA GLY A 63 -5.71 10.56 -15.63
C GLY A 63 -5.14 11.97 -15.89
N ILE A 64 -3.90 12.23 -15.47
CA ILE A 64 -3.27 13.55 -15.56
C ILE A 64 -2.24 13.63 -16.69
N LEU A 65 -1.36 12.63 -16.77
CA LEU A 65 -0.35 12.46 -17.82
C LEU A 65 -0.94 11.63 -18.94
N THR A 66 -1.42 12.30 -19.98
CA THR A 66 -2.26 11.68 -21.01
C THR A 66 -1.47 11.01 -22.13
N ALA A 67 -0.20 11.40 -22.31
CA ALA A 67 0.73 10.85 -23.28
C ALA A 67 1.75 9.90 -22.66
N SER A 68 1.98 9.96 -21.34
CA SER A 68 2.92 9.07 -20.66
C SER A 68 2.45 7.62 -20.57
N PRO A 69 3.32 6.64 -20.93
CA PRO A 69 3.20 5.25 -20.49
C PRO A 69 3.41 5.15 -18.98
N ILE A 70 2.49 4.50 -18.27
CA ILE A 70 2.57 4.32 -16.82
C ILE A 70 2.95 2.87 -16.51
N LEU A 71 4.07 2.69 -15.82
CA LEU A 71 4.53 1.42 -15.26
C LEU A 71 4.22 1.37 -13.77
N ALA A 72 3.95 0.16 -13.29
CA ALA A 72 3.70 -0.08 -11.87
C ALA A 72 4.85 -0.86 -11.27
N GLY A 73 5.26 -0.43 -10.08
CA GLY A 73 6.31 -1.06 -9.30
C GLY A 73 5.86 -1.37 -7.89
N ALA A 74 6.45 -2.41 -7.32
CA ALA A 74 6.36 -2.73 -5.91
C ALA A 74 7.70 -3.25 -5.39
N ILE A 75 8.19 -2.68 -4.30
CA ILE A 75 9.39 -3.14 -3.61
C ILE A 75 9.00 -3.84 -2.30
N THR A 76 9.64 -4.95 -1.97
CA THR A 76 9.42 -5.65 -0.68
C THR A 76 10.55 -5.46 0.33
N THR A 77 11.60 -4.73 -0.06
CA THR A 77 12.72 -4.36 0.81
C THR A 77 12.30 -3.25 1.78
N PRO A 78 12.37 -3.48 3.10
CA PRO A 78 12.11 -2.43 4.08
C PRO A 78 13.25 -1.40 4.06
N VAL A 79 12.88 -0.15 3.80
CA VAL A 79 13.79 1.00 3.82
C VAL A 79 13.33 2.02 4.85
N GLU A 80 14.29 2.71 5.45
CA GLU A 80 14.10 3.81 6.40
C GLU A 80 14.94 5.00 5.95
N SER A 81 14.47 6.21 6.26
CA SER A 81 15.22 7.44 6.07
C SER A 81 15.47 8.08 7.44
N PRO A 82 16.56 7.73 8.16
CA PRO A 82 16.82 8.28 9.49
C PRO A 82 17.09 9.80 9.50
N GLY A 83 17.45 10.37 8.35
CA GLY A 83 17.67 11.79 8.16
C GLY A 83 17.82 12.15 6.68
N PRO A 84 18.02 13.44 6.36
CA PRO A 84 18.25 13.89 4.99
C PRO A 84 19.44 13.16 4.37
N ALA A 85 19.26 12.63 3.15
CA ALA A 85 20.28 11.86 2.41
C ALA A 85 20.81 10.58 3.11
N TRP A 86 20.18 10.13 4.19
CA TRP A 86 20.49 8.86 4.84
C TRP A 86 19.42 7.82 4.54
N VAL A 87 19.81 6.70 3.94
CA VAL A 87 18.93 5.55 3.70
C VAL A 87 19.48 4.34 4.44
N LYS A 88 18.64 3.73 5.26
CA LYS A 88 18.93 2.46 5.94
C LYS A 88 18.11 1.35 5.30
N VAL A 89 18.80 0.31 4.85
CA VAL A 89 18.18 -0.92 4.32
C VAL A 89 18.20 -1.97 5.42
N ALA A 90 17.07 -2.21 6.08
CA ALA A 90 17.02 -3.07 7.27
C ALA A 90 17.11 -4.58 6.93
N ARG A 91 16.56 -4.99 5.78
CA ARG A 91 16.61 -6.37 5.27
C ARG A 91 16.85 -6.34 3.75
N PRO A 92 18.10 -6.46 3.27
CA PRO A 92 18.47 -6.22 1.88
C PRO A 92 18.04 -7.36 0.93
N SER A 93 16.72 -7.59 0.81
CA SER A 93 16.17 -8.60 -0.10
C SER A 93 16.28 -8.20 -1.57
N TYR A 94 16.34 -6.88 -1.83
CA TYR A 94 16.40 -6.22 -3.14
C TYR A 94 15.40 -6.78 -4.17
N HIS A 95 14.24 -7.26 -3.73
CA HIS A 95 13.20 -7.71 -4.66
C HIS A 95 12.33 -6.54 -5.14
N VAL A 96 12.13 -6.47 -6.45
CA VAL A 96 11.21 -5.53 -7.09
C VAL A 96 10.32 -6.26 -8.07
N GLY A 97 9.01 -6.00 -8.00
CA GLY A 97 8.05 -6.39 -9.00
C GLY A 97 7.74 -5.23 -9.91
N LEU A 98 7.73 -5.45 -11.24
CA LEU A 98 7.36 -4.43 -12.23
C LEU A 98 6.30 -4.98 -13.19
N ALA A 99 5.38 -4.14 -13.63
CA ALA A 99 4.32 -4.49 -14.56
C ALA A 99 4.03 -3.33 -15.53
N PRO A 100 3.62 -3.60 -16.78
CA PRO A 100 2.99 -2.59 -17.61
C PRO A 100 1.65 -2.16 -16.97
N GLY A 101 1.44 -0.85 -16.90
CA GLY A 101 0.19 -0.25 -16.45
C GLY A 101 -0.52 0.49 -17.59
N PRO A 102 -1.35 1.50 -17.28
CA PRO A 102 -2.05 2.27 -18.30
C PRO A 102 -1.10 2.83 -19.37
N ARG A 103 -1.43 2.59 -20.65
CA ARG A 103 -0.68 3.03 -21.85
C ARG A 103 0.74 2.48 -21.99
N ALA A 104 1.20 1.60 -21.10
CA ALA A 104 2.45 0.89 -21.27
C ALA A 104 2.16 -0.48 -21.89
N GLU A 105 2.82 -0.80 -23.01
CA GLU A 105 2.68 -2.12 -23.65
C GLU A 105 3.51 -3.18 -22.91
N GLU A 106 4.72 -2.81 -22.47
CA GLU A 106 5.63 -3.70 -21.77
C GLU A 106 6.44 -2.96 -20.69
N ALA A 107 7.09 -3.74 -19.82
CA ALA A 107 8.00 -3.25 -18.79
C ALA A 107 9.46 -3.69 -19.01
N ALA A 108 9.80 -4.25 -20.19
CA ALA A 108 11.09 -4.90 -20.46
C ALA A 108 12.29 -3.99 -20.19
N HIS A 109 12.23 -2.73 -20.64
CA HIS A 109 13.29 -1.76 -20.39
C HIS A 109 13.50 -1.52 -18.88
N ALA A 110 12.42 -1.27 -18.13
CA ALA A 110 12.50 -1.06 -16.68
C ALA A 110 12.98 -2.32 -15.93
N LEU A 111 12.54 -3.51 -16.35
CA LEU A 111 13.01 -4.79 -15.80
C LEU A 111 14.54 -4.92 -15.96
N SER A 112 15.06 -4.63 -17.16
CA SER A 112 16.50 -4.66 -17.45
C SER A 112 17.28 -3.61 -16.64
N LEU A 113 16.76 -2.39 -16.50
CA LEU A 113 17.38 -1.33 -15.69
C LEU A 113 17.54 -1.76 -14.23
N PHE A 114 16.48 -2.25 -13.59
CA PHE A 114 16.55 -2.68 -12.19
C PHE A 114 17.43 -3.91 -12.00
N ALA A 115 17.43 -4.86 -12.94
CA ALA A 115 18.30 -6.03 -12.88
C ALA A 115 19.78 -5.64 -12.93
N ARG A 116 20.16 -4.73 -13.84
CA ARG A 116 21.53 -4.18 -13.93
C ARG A 116 21.93 -3.38 -12.69
N ALA A 117 20.97 -2.76 -12.02
CA ALA A 117 21.17 -2.08 -10.74
C ALA A 117 21.29 -3.04 -9.54
N GLY A 118 21.22 -4.37 -9.74
CA GLY A 118 21.42 -5.39 -8.71
C GLY A 118 20.15 -5.85 -7.99
N PHE A 119 18.96 -5.47 -8.48
CA PHE A 119 17.70 -5.95 -7.91
C PHE A 119 17.37 -7.37 -8.42
N LYS A 120 16.70 -8.14 -7.56
CA LYS A 120 15.99 -9.36 -7.95
C LYS A 120 14.63 -8.96 -8.52
N VAL A 121 14.52 -9.01 -9.83
CA VAL A 121 13.36 -8.47 -10.54
C VAL A 121 12.34 -9.56 -10.88
N THR A 122 11.05 -9.27 -10.69
CA THR A 122 9.94 -10.11 -11.16
C THR A 122 9.03 -9.28 -12.07
N GLY A 123 8.79 -9.76 -13.28
CA GLY A 123 7.82 -9.18 -14.20
C GLY A 123 6.41 -9.71 -13.96
N TYR A 124 5.41 -8.85 -14.10
CA TYR A 124 3.99 -9.21 -14.04
C TYR A 124 3.31 -8.70 -15.31
N HIS A 125 2.26 -9.39 -15.75
CA HIS A 125 1.49 -8.99 -16.93
C HIS A 125 0.38 -7.98 -16.62
N ASP A 126 -0.15 -7.99 -15.40
CA ASP A 126 -1.21 -7.07 -14.95
C ASP A 126 -0.73 -6.32 -13.72
N TYR A 127 -0.59 -4.99 -13.86
CA TYR A 127 -0.20 -4.14 -12.73
C TYR A 127 -1.15 -4.24 -11.54
N ARG A 128 -2.44 -4.44 -11.78
CA ARG A 128 -3.43 -4.56 -10.70
C ARG A 128 -3.13 -5.81 -9.87
N ALA A 129 -2.76 -6.92 -10.50
CA ALA A 129 -2.35 -8.13 -9.78
C ALA A 129 -1.14 -7.85 -8.88
N LEU A 130 -0.14 -7.10 -9.36
CA LEU A 130 1.01 -6.69 -8.56
C LEU A 130 0.61 -5.79 -7.38
N LYS A 131 -0.10 -4.68 -7.65
CA LYS A 131 -0.44 -3.66 -6.64
C LYS A 131 -1.40 -4.19 -5.58
N TRP A 132 -2.45 -4.91 -5.98
CA TRP A 132 -3.38 -5.54 -5.03
C TRP A 132 -2.72 -6.64 -4.20
N SER A 133 -1.83 -7.43 -4.79
CA SER A 133 -1.07 -8.44 -4.02
C SER A 133 -0.13 -7.79 -3.01
N LYS A 134 0.53 -6.68 -3.39
CA LYS A 134 1.33 -5.90 -2.45
C LYS A 134 0.48 -5.24 -1.36
N LEU A 135 -0.72 -4.77 -1.70
CA LEU A 135 -1.69 -4.20 -0.77
C LEU A 135 -2.05 -5.20 0.32
N LEU A 136 -2.34 -6.46 -0.04
CA LEU A 136 -2.59 -7.54 0.92
C LEU A 136 -1.48 -7.66 1.98
N MET A 137 -0.21 -7.49 1.61
CA MET A 137 0.89 -7.50 2.58
C MET A 137 0.93 -6.25 3.47
N ASN A 138 0.51 -5.10 2.91
CA ASN A 138 0.60 -3.80 3.56
C ASN A 138 -0.52 -3.54 4.55
N ILE A 139 -1.72 -4.10 4.36
CA ILE A 139 -2.86 -3.87 5.27
C ILE A 139 -2.75 -4.66 6.58
N LEU A 140 -2.07 -5.82 6.57
CA LEU A 140 -1.94 -6.69 7.75
C LEU A 140 -1.27 -5.96 8.93
N ALA A 141 -2.03 -5.82 10.01
CA ALA A 141 -1.68 -5.17 11.26
C ALA A 141 -1.19 -3.73 11.10
N ASN A 142 -1.57 -3.02 10.03
CA ASN A 142 -1.11 -1.65 9.82
C ASN A 142 -2.04 -0.64 10.51
N ALA A 143 -3.33 -0.68 10.17
CA ALA A 143 -4.32 0.22 10.75
C ALA A 143 -4.55 -0.04 12.25
N GLN A 144 -4.72 -1.31 12.67
CA GLN A 144 -4.94 -1.60 14.09
C GLN A 144 -3.74 -1.21 14.96
N SER A 145 -2.51 -1.41 14.47
CA SER A 145 -1.31 -0.94 15.17
C SER A 145 -1.29 0.58 15.33
N ALA A 146 -1.72 1.33 14.31
CA ALA A 146 -1.82 2.78 14.39
C ALA A 146 -2.89 3.23 15.38
N ILE A 147 -4.08 2.62 15.34
CA ILE A 147 -5.23 2.98 16.19
C ILE A 147 -4.97 2.64 17.66
N LEU A 148 -4.50 1.41 17.94
CA LEU A 148 -4.35 0.90 19.30
C LEU A 148 -2.98 1.18 19.93
N GLY A 149 -1.98 1.55 19.13
CA GLY A 149 -0.60 1.64 19.59
C GLY A 149 0.07 0.28 19.83
N TYR A 150 -0.49 -0.79 19.28
CA TYR A 150 0.02 -2.16 19.45
C TYR A 150 1.03 -2.53 18.36
N THR A 151 2.06 -3.28 18.74
CA THR A 151 2.90 -3.97 17.76
C THR A 151 2.08 -4.99 16.97
N PRO A 152 2.49 -5.34 15.74
CA PRO A 152 1.83 -6.42 15.01
C PRO A 152 1.79 -7.75 15.78
N ALA A 153 2.80 -8.04 16.61
CA ALA A 153 2.82 -9.21 17.47
C ALA A 153 1.68 -9.19 18.51
N GLN A 154 1.44 -8.04 19.16
CA GLN A 154 0.34 -7.87 20.11
C GLN A 154 -1.03 -8.01 19.42
N ILE A 155 -1.20 -7.46 18.22
CA ILE A 155 -2.43 -7.62 17.42
C ILE A 155 -2.74 -9.10 17.17
N PHE A 156 -1.75 -9.88 16.72
CA PHE A 156 -1.98 -11.30 16.43
C PHE A 156 -2.05 -12.18 17.68
N ALA A 157 -1.52 -11.72 18.82
CA ALA A 157 -1.66 -12.40 20.11
C ALA A 157 -3.12 -12.42 20.59
N ASP A 158 -3.85 -11.31 20.46
CA ASP A 158 -5.31 -11.29 20.68
C ASP A 158 -6.02 -12.01 19.51
N PRO A 159 -6.73 -13.13 19.77
CA PRO A 159 -7.43 -13.86 18.72
C PRO A 159 -8.48 -13.03 17.98
N ARG A 160 -9.12 -12.06 18.65
CA ARG A 160 -10.20 -11.25 18.11
C ARG A 160 -9.65 -10.23 17.11
N LEU A 161 -8.59 -9.52 17.49
CA LEU A 161 -7.90 -8.55 16.63
C LEU A 161 -7.21 -9.23 15.45
N GLY A 162 -6.52 -10.36 15.70
CA GLY A 162 -5.90 -11.15 14.65
C GLY A 162 -6.91 -11.75 13.66
N ASN A 163 -8.09 -12.17 14.11
CA ASN A 163 -9.16 -12.59 13.19
C ASN A 163 -9.71 -11.40 12.39
N LEU A 164 -9.78 -10.21 12.99
CA LEU A 164 -10.23 -9.00 12.31
C LEU A 164 -9.30 -8.62 11.15
N GLU A 165 -7.98 -8.77 11.31
CA GLU A 165 -7.01 -8.64 10.22
C GLU A 165 -7.32 -9.57 9.05
N LEU A 166 -7.62 -10.84 9.35
CA LEU A 166 -7.92 -11.82 8.32
C LEU A 166 -9.28 -11.59 7.67
N TRP A 167 -10.24 -10.99 8.38
CA TRP A 167 -11.49 -10.52 7.79
C TRP A 167 -11.26 -9.38 6.79
N ALA A 168 -10.49 -8.35 7.17
CA ALA A 168 -10.09 -7.28 6.25
C ALA A 168 -9.37 -7.84 5.02
N TRP A 169 -8.55 -8.87 5.21
CA TRP A 169 -7.86 -9.57 4.13
C TRP A 169 -8.83 -10.33 3.21
N ARG A 170 -9.85 -11.00 3.75
CA ARG A 170 -10.91 -11.67 2.97
C ARG A 170 -11.70 -10.68 2.14
N GLU A 171 -12.13 -9.57 2.73
CA GLU A 171 -12.82 -8.48 2.03
C GLU A 171 -12.01 -8.02 0.81
N ALA A 172 -10.71 -7.73 1.01
CA ALA A 172 -9.81 -7.35 -0.08
C ALA A 172 -9.75 -8.41 -1.19
N LEU A 173 -9.70 -9.71 -0.84
CA LEU A 173 -9.71 -10.78 -1.83
C LEU A 173 -11.04 -10.91 -2.60
N VAL A 174 -12.17 -10.62 -1.95
CA VAL A 174 -13.49 -10.61 -2.61
C VAL A 174 -13.56 -9.43 -3.59
N VAL A 175 -13.09 -8.24 -3.18
CA VAL A 175 -12.96 -7.07 -4.06
C VAL A 175 -12.04 -7.36 -5.25
N MET A 176 -10.87 -7.96 -5.01
CA MET A 176 -9.97 -8.39 -6.11
C MET A 176 -10.69 -9.31 -7.09
N ARG A 177 -11.46 -10.29 -6.61
CA ARG A 177 -12.22 -11.20 -7.46
C ARG A 177 -13.26 -10.45 -8.29
N ALA A 178 -14.00 -9.51 -7.69
CA ALA A 178 -14.98 -8.68 -8.39
C ALA A 178 -14.34 -7.77 -9.46
N LEU A 179 -13.09 -7.35 -9.25
CA LEU A 179 -12.27 -6.63 -10.23
C LEU A 179 -11.71 -7.53 -11.35
N GLY A 180 -11.90 -8.84 -11.29
CA GLY A 180 -11.26 -9.79 -12.19
C GLY A 180 -9.76 -9.98 -11.94
N VAL A 181 -9.25 -9.54 -10.79
CA VAL A 181 -7.84 -9.59 -10.41
C VAL A 181 -7.59 -10.78 -9.50
N ARG A 182 -6.50 -11.52 -9.75
CA ARG A 182 -6.08 -12.64 -8.90
C ARG A 182 -4.82 -12.26 -8.12
N PRO A 183 -4.66 -12.71 -6.86
CA PRO A 183 -3.40 -12.56 -6.17
C PRO A 183 -2.27 -13.22 -6.96
N ALA A 184 -1.09 -12.60 -6.92
CA ALA A 184 0.14 -13.05 -7.53
C ALA A 184 1.23 -13.20 -6.45
N PRO A 185 2.23 -14.08 -6.62
CA PRO A 185 3.36 -14.14 -5.71
C PRO A 185 4.13 -12.81 -5.76
N VAL A 186 4.48 -12.23 -4.61
CA VAL A 186 5.24 -10.96 -4.54
C VAL A 186 6.39 -11.13 -3.55
N GLY A 187 7.63 -10.83 -3.96
CA GLY A 187 8.82 -10.91 -3.08
C GLY A 187 9.06 -12.29 -2.45
N GLY A 188 8.69 -13.37 -3.16
CA GLY A 188 8.78 -14.75 -2.66
C GLY A 188 7.59 -15.20 -1.80
N TYR A 189 6.61 -14.34 -1.56
CA TYR A 189 5.44 -14.70 -0.75
C TYR A 189 4.35 -15.39 -1.58
N PRO A 190 3.87 -16.58 -1.17
CA PRO A 190 2.89 -17.37 -1.93
C PRO A 190 1.45 -16.87 -1.71
N LEU A 191 1.21 -15.59 -1.97
CA LEU A 191 -0.09 -14.93 -1.78
C LEU A 191 -1.27 -15.62 -2.50
N PRO A 192 -1.12 -16.25 -3.69
CA PRO A 192 -2.23 -17.02 -4.28
C PRO A 192 -2.68 -18.20 -3.41
N LEU A 193 -1.72 -18.92 -2.81
CA LEU A 193 -2.02 -20.06 -1.94
C LEU A 193 -2.59 -19.58 -0.61
N ALA A 194 -1.99 -18.56 -0.01
CA ALA A 194 -2.50 -17.94 1.22
C ALA A 194 -3.93 -17.40 1.03
N GLY A 195 -4.21 -16.76 -0.11
CA GLY A 195 -5.53 -16.29 -0.51
C GLY A 195 -6.58 -17.40 -0.51
N LYS A 196 -6.27 -18.52 -1.17
CA LYS A 196 -7.14 -19.70 -1.18
C LYS A 196 -7.35 -20.27 0.22
N ALA A 197 -6.28 -20.42 1.00
CA ALA A 197 -6.33 -20.98 2.34
C ALA A 197 -7.17 -20.12 3.31
N VAL A 198 -6.96 -18.79 3.29
CA VAL A 198 -7.72 -17.85 4.12
C VAL A 198 -9.20 -17.88 3.76
N GLN A 199 -9.57 -18.05 2.49
CA GLN A 199 -10.98 -18.17 2.10
C GLN A 199 -11.61 -19.52 2.47
N ALA A 200 -10.84 -20.60 2.43
CA ALA A 200 -11.35 -21.97 2.62
C ALA A 200 -11.36 -22.44 4.08
N LEU A 201 -10.45 -21.95 4.93
CA LEU A 201 -10.25 -22.47 6.28
C LEU A 201 -10.78 -21.52 7.37
N PRO A 202 -11.16 -22.03 8.55
CA PRO A 202 -11.50 -21.19 9.70
C PRO A 202 -10.36 -20.24 10.08
N LEU A 203 -10.68 -18.97 10.36
CA LEU A 203 -9.69 -17.93 10.65
C LEU A 203 -8.79 -18.26 11.85
N GLY A 204 -9.35 -18.91 12.87
CA GLY A 204 -8.60 -19.34 14.05
C GLY A 204 -7.46 -20.31 13.73
N LEU A 205 -7.58 -21.11 12.66
CA LEU A 205 -6.52 -22.02 12.20
C LEU A 205 -5.45 -21.28 11.39
N MET A 206 -5.84 -20.26 10.64
CA MET A 206 -4.93 -19.45 9.82
C MET A 206 -4.15 -18.41 10.64
N ARG A 207 -4.73 -17.89 11.72
CA ARG A 207 -4.15 -16.82 12.54
C ARG A 207 -2.74 -17.14 13.05
N PRO A 208 -2.41 -18.32 13.61
CA PRO A 208 -1.05 -18.64 14.04
C PRO A 208 -0.02 -18.62 12.90
N ILE A 209 -0.42 -19.00 11.69
CA ILE A 209 0.44 -18.97 10.50
C ILE A 209 0.77 -17.53 10.13
N PHE A 210 -0.24 -16.66 10.08
CA PHE A 210 -0.07 -15.23 9.81
C PHE A 210 0.70 -14.52 10.93
N ALA A 211 0.49 -14.89 12.19
CA ALA A 211 1.26 -14.36 13.32
C ALA A 211 2.77 -14.61 13.14
N ARG A 212 3.15 -15.85 12.82
CA ARG A 212 4.56 -16.22 12.56
C ARG A 212 5.14 -15.46 11.36
N PHE A 213 4.34 -15.31 10.31
CA PHE A 213 4.72 -14.56 9.11
C PHE A 213 5.02 -13.09 9.42
N ILE A 214 4.11 -12.44 10.15
CA ILE A 214 4.20 -11.02 10.48
C ILE A 214 5.35 -10.75 11.45
N VAL A 215 5.48 -11.57 12.50
CA VAL A 215 6.60 -11.48 13.45
C VAL A 215 7.94 -11.71 12.75
N GLY A 216 8.05 -12.74 11.90
CA GLY A 216 9.29 -13.03 11.17
C GLY A 216 9.65 -12.00 10.10
N GLY A 217 8.65 -11.47 9.39
CA GLY A 217 8.86 -10.53 8.27
C GLY A 217 9.05 -9.08 8.70
N ARG A 218 8.34 -8.62 9.74
CA ARG A 218 8.40 -7.24 10.24
C ARG A 218 9.29 -7.11 11.48
N GLY A 219 9.38 -8.12 12.34
CA GLY A 219 10.02 -8.01 13.65
C GLY A 219 9.21 -7.11 14.59
N GLU A 220 9.89 -6.40 15.49
CA GLU A 220 9.27 -5.46 16.44
C GLU A 220 8.99 -4.07 15.84
N LYS A 221 9.26 -3.87 14.54
CA LYS A 221 9.09 -2.58 13.89
C LYS A 221 7.61 -2.22 13.71
N MET A 222 7.25 -1.00 14.10
CA MET A 222 5.92 -0.45 13.87
C MET A 222 5.65 -0.23 12.37
N PRO A 223 4.41 -0.47 11.91
CA PRO A 223 4.03 -0.34 10.51
C PRO A 223 3.86 1.14 10.12
N SER A 224 3.76 1.43 8.81
CA SER A 224 3.85 2.79 8.30
C SER A 224 2.77 3.74 8.82
N LEU A 225 1.52 3.28 8.95
CA LEU A 225 0.41 4.13 9.40
C LEU A 225 0.54 4.53 10.88
N TYR A 226 1.32 3.79 11.67
CA TYR A 226 1.58 4.16 13.06
C TYR A 226 2.28 5.52 13.15
N TYR A 227 3.27 5.78 12.28
CA TYR A 227 4.00 7.04 12.27
C TYR A 227 3.18 8.23 11.76
N ASP A 228 2.02 7.98 11.14
CA ASP A 228 1.07 9.03 10.75
C ASP A 228 0.23 9.50 11.96
N LEU A 229 0.11 8.71 13.02
CA LEU A 229 -0.64 9.06 14.24
C LEU A 229 0.24 9.32 15.46
N HIS A 230 1.47 8.80 15.49
CA HIS A 230 2.33 8.80 16.67
C HIS A 230 3.68 9.46 16.38
N PRO A 231 4.22 10.28 17.33
CA PRO A 231 3.68 10.60 18.66
C PRO A 231 2.49 11.57 18.64
N GLN A 232 2.19 12.17 17.49
CA GLN A 232 1.03 13.03 17.28
C GLN A 232 0.53 12.88 15.84
N PRO A 233 -0.77 13.07 15.57
CA PRO A 233 -1.33 13.00 14.23
C PRO A 233 -0.64 13.92 13.24
N ARG A 234 -0.32 13.36 12.07
CA ARG A 234 0.28 14.06 10.94
C ARG A 234 -0.48 13.66 9.68
N ALA A 235 -1.38 14.53 9.26
CA ALA A 235 -1.92 14.45 7.91
C ALA A 235 -0.87 14.93 6.90
N PRO A 236 -0.88 14.42 5.67
CA PRO A 236 -1.75 13.35 5.15
C PRO A 236 -1.19 11.92 5.41
N SER A 237 -2.05 10.91 5.28
CA SER A 237 -1.75 9.48 5.49
C SER A 237 -2.08 8.64 4.25
N GLU A 238 -1.43 7.48 4.10
CA GLU A 238 -1.69 6.53 2.99
C GLU A 238 -2.90 5.61 3.23
N ILE A 239 -3.67 5.79 4.32
CA ILE A 239 -4.83 4.94 4.64
C ILE A 239 -5.83 4.81 3.48
N ASP A 240 -6.01 5.87 2.68
CA ASP A 240 -6.95 5.92 1.55
C ASP A 240 -6.52 5.12 0.32
N TRP A 241 -5.23 4.83 0.22
CA TRP A 241 -4.63 3.95 -0.80
C TRP A 241 -4.41 2.53 -0.27
N LEU A 242 -4.60 2.32 1.03
CA LEU A 242 -4.51 1.03 1.70
C LEU A 242 -5.91 0.44 1.95
N ASN A 243 -6.37 0.38 3.20
CA ASN A 243 -7.71 -0.11 3.53
C ASN A 243 -8.81 0.72 2.83
N GLY A 244 -8.58 2.02 2.64
CA GLY A 244 -9.54 2.89 1.97
C GLY A 244 -9.69 2.60 0.49
N ALA A 245 -8.68 2.00 -0.15
CA ALA A 245 -8.79 1.54 -1.53
C ALA A 245 -9.68 0.30 -1.62
N VAL A 246 -9.58 -0.63 -0.65
CA VAL A 246 -10.47 -1.78 -0.54
C VAL A 246 -11.91 -1.31 -0.34
N ALA A 247 -12.13 -0.40 0.62
CA ALA A 247 -13.47 0.12 0.93
C ALA A 247 -14.11 0.86 -0.27
N ARG A 248 -13.33 1.72 -0.93
CA ARG A 248 -13.81 2.47 -2.10
C ARG A 248 -14.17 1.55 -3.27
N GLU A 249 -13.34 0.57 -3.59
CA GLU A 249 -13.62 -0.36 -4.68
C GLU A 249 -14.72 -1.36 -4.32
N GLY A 250 -14.83 -1.75 -3.05
CA GLY A 250 -15.95 -2.52 -2.52
C GLY A 250 -17.27 -1.80 -2.77
N ALA A 251 -17.39 -0.56 -2.31
CA ALA A 251 -18.56 0.28 -2.54
C ALA A 251 -18.89 0.45 -4.03
N ARG A 252 -17.88 0.70 -4.89
CA ARG A 252 -18.07 0.85 -6.35
C ARG A 252 -18.63 -0.42 -7.00
N LEU A 253 -18.31 -1.58 -6.46
CA LEU A 253 -18.68 -2.90 -7.01
C LEU A 253 -19.89 -3.53 -6.29
N GLY A 254 -20.44 -2.88 -5.27
CA GLY A 254 -21.49 -3.46 -4.43
C GLY A 254 -21.00 -4.66 -3.60
N VAL A 255 -19.71 -4.69 -3.24
CA VAL A 255 -19.11 -5.71 -2.38
C VAL A 255 -18.94 -5.11 -0.97
N PRO A 256 -19.57 -5.69 0.07
CA PRO A 256 -19.40 -5.23 1.45
C PRO A 256 -17.95 -5.34 1.92
N THR A 257 -17.48 -4.30 2.60
CA THR A 257 -16.10 -4.21 3.11
C THR A 257 -16.04 -3.56 4.49
N PRO A 258 -16.88 -4.00 5.45
CA PRO A 258 -17.12 -3.25 6.67
C PRO A 258 -15.87 -3.10 7.55
N VAL A 259 -14.98 -4.09 7.57
CA VAL A 259 -13.74 -4.00 8.37
C VAL A 259 -12.79 -2.98 7.75
N ASN A 260 -12.55 -3.04 6.44
CA ASN A 260 -11.71 -2.06 5.77
C ASN A 260 -12.31 -0.65 5.86
N ALA A 261 -13.62 -0.50 5.69
CA ALA A 261 -14.34 0.76 5.81
C ALA A 261 -14.21 1.36 7.22
N ALA A 262 -14.42 0.55 8.27
CA ALA A 262 -14.28 0.97 9.66
C ALA A 262 -12.84 1.43 9.98
N PHE A 263 -11.83 0.66 9.58
CA PHE A 263 -10.43 1.06 9.76
C PHE A 263 -10.12 2.40 9.08
N THR A 264 -10.59 2.59 7.85
CA THR A 264 -10.41 3.85 7.12
C THR A 264 -11.12 5.01 7.81
N ARG A 265 -12.37 4.82 8.25
CA ARG A 265 -13.16 5.85 8.94
C ARG A 265 -12.47 6.31 10.23
N ILE A 266 -12.07 5.36 11.08
CA ILE A 266 -11.43 5.65 12.37
C ILE A 266 -10.10 6.37 12.16
N MET A 267 -9.24 5.85 11.27
CA MET A 267 -7.98 6.50 10.92
C MET A 267 -8.18 7.94 10.43
N ARG A 268 -9.17 8.18 9.55
CA ARG A 268 -9.49 9.53 9.07
C ARG A 268 -9.94 10.46 10.20
N ALA A 269 -10.81 10.00 11.10
CA ALA A 269 -11.27 10.78 12.24
C ALA A 269 -10.11 11.18 13.16
N LEU A 270 -9.20 10.24 13.44
CA LEU A 270 -7.98 10.47 14.22
C LEU A 270 -7.03 11.47 13.54
N LEU A 271 -6.83 11.36 12.23
CA LEU A 271 -5.96 12.26 11.45
C LEU A 271 -6.52 13.68 11.35
N ARG A 272 -7.85 13.84 11.36
CA ARG A 272 -8.53 15.14 11.32
C ARG A 272 -8.71 15.76 12.71
N GLY A 273 -8.37 15.04 13.79
CA GLY A 273 -8.58 15.48 15.16
C GLY A 273 -10.05 15.51 15.59
N GLU A 274 -10.92 14.81 14.86
CA GLU A 274 -12.34 14.61 15.23
C GLU A 274 -12.46 13.68 16.44
N GLU A 275 -11.50 12.77 16.58
CA GLU A 275 -11.33 11.88 17.72
C GLU A 275 -9.87 11.95 18.22
N ALA A 276 -9.67 11.86 19.53
CA ALA A 276 -8.32 11.86 20.09
C ALA A 276 -7.69 10.47 20.00
N VAL A 277 -6.42 10.38 19.58
CA VAL A 277 -5.67 9.12 19.54
C VAL A 277 -5.65 8.44 20.93
N ALA A 278 -5.59 9.22 22.00
CA ALA A 278 -5.63 8.72 23.38
C ALA A 278 -6.91 7.95 23.72
N ASP A 279 -8.02 8.23 23.04
CA ASP A 279 -9.31 7.56 23.27
C ASP A 279 -9.37 6.16 22.63
N TRP A 280 -8.35 5.79 21.86
CA TRP A 280 -8.26 4.53 21.11
C TRP A 280 -7.05 3.68 21.51
N GLN A 281 -5.96 4.31 21.97
CA GLN A 281 -4.78 3.61 22.45
C GLN A 281 -5.13 2.61 23.55
N ASP A 282 -4.66 1.36 23.39
CA ASP A 282 -4.91 0.29 24.36
C ASP A 282 -6.42 0.08 24.67
N ARG A 283 -7.29 0.27 23.67
CA ARG A 283 -8.75 0.05 23.78
C ARG A 283 -9.27 -0.92 22.71
N PRO A 284 -8.84 -2.20 22.72
CA PRO A 284 -9.25 -3.18 21.72
C PRO A 284 -10.77 -3.41 21.68
N GLU A 285 -11.46 -3.36 22.83
CA GLU A 285 -12.92 -3.52 22.88
C GLU A 285 -13.66 -2.41 22.13
N LYS A 286 -13.17 -1.17 22.22
CA LYS A 286 -13.75 -0.02 21.49
C LYS A 286 -13.61 -0.21 19.99
N LEU A 287 -12.45 -0.68 19.53
CA LEU A 287 -12.22 -0.99 18.11
C LEU A 287 -13.13 -2.12 17.63
N LEU A 288 -13.24 -3.20 18.39
CA LEU A 288 -14.12 -4.33 18.05
C LEU A 288 -15.59 -3.90 17.96
N ALA A 289 -16.06 -3.07 18.91
CA ALA A 289 -17.42 -2.52 18.88
C ALA A 289 -17.66 -1.64 17.64
N ALA A 290 -16.75 -0.70 17.36
CA ALA A 290 -16.87 0.23 16.24
C ALA A 290 -16.92 -0.48 14.87
N VAL A 291 -16.23 -1.62 14.73
CA VAL A 291 -16.23 -2.40 13.49
C VAL A 291 -17.50 -3.25 13.36
N ASN A 292 -18.02 -3.78 14.47
CA ASN A 292 -19.29 -4.49 14.46
C ASN A 292 -20.46 -3.58 14.08
N GLU A 293 -20.48 -2.33 14.56
CA GLU A 293 -21.49 -1.34 14.16
C GLU A 293 -21.49 -1.10 12.65
N THR A 294 -20.31 -0.89 12.04
CA THR A 294 -20.19 -0.70 10.59
C THR A 294 -20.66 -1.93 9.79
N ARG A 295 -20.47 -3.15 10.31
CA ARG A 295 -20.98 -4.36 9.67
C ARG A 295 -22.51 -4.40 9.56
N PHE A 296 -23.21 -3.88 10.57
CA PHE A 296 -24.68 -3.80 10.54
C PHE A 296 -25.22 -2.60 9.75
N GLU A 297 -24.43 -1.55 9.55
CA GLU A 297 -24.80 -0.42 8.69
C GLU A 297 -24.76 -0.77 7.20
N GLU A 298 -23.74 -1.50 6.75
CA GLU A 298 -23.61 -1.94 5.34
C GLU A 298 -24.60 -3.07 4.95
N GLU A 299 -25.23 -3.73 5.93
CA GLU A 299 -26.28 -4.74 5.72
C GLU A 299 -27.70 -4.14 5.66
N ARG A 300 -27.87 -2.82 5.81
CA ARG A 300 -29.19 -2.17 5.66
C ARG A 300 -29.57 -2.05 4.18
N PRO A 301 -30.79 -2.50 3.80
CA PRO A 301 -31.26 -2.53 2.42
C PRO A 301 -31.42 -1.14 1.80
#